data_AF-A0A3E0WJ55-F1
#
_entry.id   AF-A0A3E0WJ55-F1
#
_cell.length_a   1.000
_cell.length_b   1.000
_cell.length_c   1.000
_cell.angle_alpha   90.00
_cell.angle_beta   90.00
_cell.angle_gamma   90.00
#
_symmetry.space_group_name_H-M   'P 1'
#
loop_
_entity.id
_entity.type
_entity.pdbx_description
1 polymer ?
#
loop_
_entity_poly.entity_id
_entity_poly.type
_entity_poly.pdbx_seq_one_letter_code
_entity_poly.pdbx_strand_id
1 'polypeptide(L)'
;MQKIHLVLGPVKAEKVLEKLNLIYSSTISMCLRGYEWAIFRETKSGIKIHTSVLLCEEDVYPNKIIPTPARPADETKLDALIMPGEDVLNVFDRGYFKFKKFDAYSEEGIKFATRLKTNTKVHVIEDLSVEDASPITKHAIVKIGDILHLDDLTYDPII
;
A
#
# COMPACT_ATOMS: atom_id res chain seq x y z
N MET A 1 16.32 -17.67 8.28
CA MET A 1 16.85 -16.40 7.74
C MET A 1 16.53 -16.32 6.25
N GLN A 2 15.43 -15.68 5.87
CA GLN A 2 15.15 -15.39 4.45
C GLN A 2 15.92 -14.13 4.07
N LYS A 3 16.94 -14.28 3.23
CA LYS A 3 17.64 -13.17 2.57
C LYS A 3 16.64 -12.47 1.65
N ILE A 4 16.20 -11.28 2.04
CA ILE A 4 15.42 -10.38 1.17
C ILE A 4 16.40 -9.90 0.10
N HIS A 5 16.27 -10.46 -1.10
CA HIS A 5 17.01 -10.02 -2.27
C HIS A 5 16.38 -8.70 -2.74
N LEU A 6 16.89 -7.59 -2.21
CA LEU A 6 16.47 -6.24 -2.60
C LEU A 6 17.13 -5.90 -3.95
N VAL A 7 16.60 -6.46 -5.04
CA VAL A 7 16.91 -6.01 -6.40
C VAL A 7 15.81 -5.04 -6.83
N LEU A 8 15.77 -3.90 -6.16
CA LEU A 8 15.12 -2.69 -6.65
C LEU A 8 16.26 -1.70 -6.82
N GLY A 9 16.55 -1.33 -8.07
CA GLY A 9 17.70 -0.50 -8.45
C GLY A 9 17.83 0.74 -7.55
N PRO A 10 18.85 0.82 -6.68
CA PRO A 10 18.91 1.81 -5.60
C PRO A 10 18.99 3.26 -6.10
N VAL A 11 19.54 3.48 -7.29
CA VAL A 11 20.08 4.79 -7.69
C VAL A 11 19.03 5.85 -8.05
N LYS A 12 17.77 5.50 -8.42
CA LYS A 12 16.76 6.48 -8.88
C LYS A 12 15.69 6.86 -7.85
N ALA A 13 15.24 5.93 -7.00
CA ALA A 13 14.23 6.24 -5.98
C ALA A 13 14.81 7.10 -4.85
N GLU A 14 16.05 6.82 -4.47
CA GLU A 14 16.80 7.46 -3.39
C GLU A 14 17.10 8.94 -3.66
N LYS A 15 17.17 9.36 -4.93
CA LYS A 15 17.47 10.76 -5.31
C LYS A 15 16.30 11.74 -5.18
N VAL A 16 15.06 11.26 -5.03
CA VAL A 16 13.84 12.09 -4.96
C VAL A 16 13.04 11.82 -3.67
N LEU A 17 13.27 10.68 -3.02
CA LEU A 17 12.59 10.27 -1.79
C LEU A 17 13.64 9.84 -0.77
N GLU A 18 13.71 10.56 0.35
CA GLU A 18 14.68 10.28 1.41
C GLU A 18 14.28 9.04 2.24
N LYS A 19 12.97 8.71 2.28
CA LYS A 19 12.44 7.64 3.13
C LYS A 19 11.41 6.76 2.42
N LEU A 20 11.50 5.45 2.69
CA LEU A 20 10.56 4.45 2.20
C LEU A 20 9.86 3.76 3.37
N ASN A 21 8.55 3.97 3.52
CA ASN A 21 7.75 3.29 4.54
C ASN A 21 7.09 2.03 3.95
N LEU A 22 7.62 0.86 4.28
CA LEU A 22 7.13 -0.44 3.84
C LEU A 22 6.05 -0.96 4.78
N ILE A 23 4.84 -1.16 4.27
CA ILE A 23 3.68 -1.63 5.04
C ILE A 23 3.26 -3.03 4.53
N TYR A 24 3.17 -3.98 5.45
CA TYR A 24 2.69 -5.33 5.18
C TYR A 24 2.02 -5.94 6.41
N SER A 25 1.31 -7.06 6.22
CA SER A 25 0.77 -7.85 7.34
C SER A 25 1.31 -9.27 7.33
N SER A 26 1.36 -9.91 8.50
CA SER A 26 1.66 -11.32 8.67
C SER A 26 0.61 -11.96 9.55
N THR A 27 0.10 -13.14 9.18
CA THR A 27 -0.93 -13.85 9.95
C THR A 27 -0.38 -15.10 10.61
N ILE A 28 -0.46 -15.16 11.93
CA ILE A 28 -0.17 -16.36 12.73
C ILE A 28 -1.49 -17.12 12.91
N SER A 29 -1.58 -18.31 12.33
CA SER A 29 -2.75 -19.18 12.47
C SER A 29 -2.64 -20.08 13.70
N MET A 30 -3.75 -20.26 14.41
CA MET A 30 -3.82 -20.94 15.70
C MET A 30 -5.06 -21.85 15.79
N CYS A 31 -5.10 -22.74 16.79
CA CYS A 31 -6.27 -23.58 17.05
C CYS A 31 -7.39 -22.77 17.72
N LEU A 32 -8.64 -22.98 17.30
CA LEU A 32 -9.78 -22.22 17.83
C LEU A 32 -10.01 -22.49 19.32
N ARG A 33 -9.92 -23.75 19.76
CA ARG A 33 -10.16 -24.16 21.16
C ARG A 33 -9.27 -23.47 22.19
N GLY A 34 -8.09 -22.98 21.80
CA GLY A 34 -7.18 -22.28 22.71
C GLY A 34 -7.27 -20.75 22.65
N TYR A 35 -7.92 -20.21 21.61
CA TYR A 35 -7.82 -18.79 21.25
C TYR A 35 -9.15 -18.23 20.70
N GLU A 36 -10.26 -18.54 21.37
CA GLU A 36 -11.62 -18.20 20.91
C GLU A 36 -11.86 -16.70 20.72
N TRP A 37 -11.07 -15.84 21.36
CA TRP A 37 -11.13 -14.38 21.17
C TRP A 37 -10.55 -13.91 19.83
N ALA A 38 -9.74 -14.74 19.15
CA ALA A 38 -9.00 -14.40 17.93
C ALA A 38 -9.57 -15.12 16.69
N ILE A 39 -10.90 -15.15 16.54
CA ILE A 39 -11.55 -15.86 15.42
C ILE A 39 -11.03 -15.36 14.08
N PHE A 40 -10.57 -16.29 13.23
CA PHE A 40 -10.09 -16.00 11.88
C PHE A 40 -10.98 -16.65 10.81
N ARG A 41 -11.28 -17.94 10.97
CA ARG A 41 -12.21 -18.74 10.13
C ARG A 41 -13.03 -19.66 11.03
N GLU A 42 -14.03 -20.34 10.48
CA GLU A 42 -14.93 -21.24 11.24
C GLU A 42 -14.20 -22.20 12.17
N THR A 43 -13.06 -22.76 11.74
CA THR A 43 -12.29 -23.75 12.52
C THR A 43 -10.92 -23.24 12.97
N LYS A 44 -10.56 -21.98 12.68
CA LYS A 44 -9.23 -21.42 12.96
C LYS A 44 -9.32 -20.09 13.68
N SER A 45 -8.45 -19.94 14.67
CA SER A 45 -8.11 -18.62 15.20
C SER A 45 -6.84 -18.10 14.53
N GLY A 46 -6.61 -16.81 14.65
CA GLY A 46 -5.39 -16.21 14.15
C GLY A 46 -5.23 -14.78 14.61
N ILE A 47 -3.97 -14.39 14.77
CA ILE A 47 -3.56 -13.03 15.02
C ILE A 47 -2.89 -12.53 13.76
N LYS A 48 -3.24 -11.31 13.35
CA LYS A 48 -2.56 -10.60 12.28
C LYS A 48 -1.71 -9.50 12.88
N ILE A 49 -0.49 -9.41 12.41
CA ILE A 49 0.50 -8.42 12.80
C ILE A 49 0.67 -7.51 11.60
N HIS A 50 0.17 -6.28 11.70
CA HIS A 50 0.42 -5.24 10.71
C HIS A 50 1.69 -4.50 11.06
N THR A 51 2.59 -4.35 10.10
CA THR A 51 3.91 -3.78 10.32
C THR A 51 4.17 -2.66 9.32
N SER A 52 4.73 -1.56 9.81
CA SER A 52 5.35 -0.49 9.04
C SER A 52 6.85 -0.48 9.38
N VAL A 53 7.70 -0.60 8.35
CA VAL A 53 9.16 -0.58 8.46
C VAL A 53 9.67 0.59 7.64
N LEU A 54 10.46 1.47 8.26
CA LEU A 54 11.06 2.60 7.57
C LEU A 54 12.46 2.23 7.07
N LEU A 55 12.68 2.48 5.78
CA LEU A 55 13.99 2.48 5.12
C LEU A 55 14.42 3.93 4.93
N CYS A 56 15.60 4.28 5.44
CA CYS A 56 16.28 5.55 5.20
C CYS A 56 17.72 5.25 4.74
N GLU A 57 18.45 6.26 4.26
CA GLU A 57 19.79 6.10 3.69
C GLU A 57 20.73 5.22 4.53
N GLU A 58 20.73 5.39 5.85
CA GLU A 58 21.68 4.73 6.73
C GLU A 58 21.09 3.55 7.53
N ASP A 59 19.76 3.43 7.58
CA ASP A 59 19.11 2.56 8.56
C ASP A 59 17.77 1.95 8.11
N VAL A 60 17.44 0.83 8.76
CA VAL A 60 16.16 0.14 8.64
C VAL A 60 15.61 -0.16 10.02
N TYR A 61 14.43 0.34 10.34
CA TYR A 61 13.83 0.10 11.65
C TYR A 61 12.31 -0.08 11.61
N PRO A 62 11.74 -0.88 12.54
CA PRO A 62 10.31 -1.00 12.68
C PRO A 62 9.73 0.33 13.20
N ASN A 63 8.85 0.94 12.41
CA ASN A 63 8.17 2.18 12.79
C ASN A 63 6.90 1.89 13.59
N LYS A 64 6.09 0.92 13.15
CA LYS A 64 4.85 0.56 13.85
C LYS A 64 4.51 -0.91 13.73
N ILE A 65 3.99 -1.48 14.81
CA ILE A 65 3.48 -2.85 14.86
C ILE A 65 2.10 -2.83 15.52
N ILE A 66 1.09 -3.33 14.83
CA ILE A 66 -0.30 -3.36 15.30
C ILE A 66 -0.80 -4.80 15.24
N PRO A 67 -0.88 -5.52 16.39
CA PRO A 67 -1.50 -6.83 16.44
C PRO A 67 -3.03 -6.70 16.51
N THR A 68 -3.74 -7.53 15.76
CA THR A 68 -5.20 -7.62 15.75
C THR A 68 -5.64 -9.08 15.63
N PRO A 69 -6.90 -9.42 15.94
CA PRO A 69 -7.50 -10.65 15.39
C PRO A 69 -7.31 -10.67 13.86
N ALA A 70 -7.20 -11.86 13.26
CA ALA A 70 -6.85 -11.96 11.84
C ALA A 70 -8.02 -11.75 10.86
N ARG A 71 -9.25 -11.72 11.37
CA ARG A 71 -10.47 -11.60 10.55
C ARG A 71 -10.66 -10.23 9.87
N PRO A 72 -10.44 -9.07 10.54
CA PRO A 72 -10.50 -7.78 9.88
C PRO A 72 -9.57 -7.70 8.66
N ALA A 73 -10.05 -7.00 7.64
CA ALA A 73 -9.32 -6.79 6.39
C ALA A 73 -8.17 -5.79 6.58
N ASP A 74 -7.12 -5.91 5.76
CA ASP A 74 -5.86 -5.18 5.97
C ASP A 74 -6.02 -3.68 5.79
N GLU A 75 -6.84 -3.26 4.83
CA GLU A 75 -7.11 -1.85 4.54
C GLU A 75 -7.65 -1.10 5.76
N THR A 76 -8.26 -1.79 6.74
CA THR A 76 -8.79 -1.17 7.96
C THR A 76 -7.69 -0.61 8.88
N LYS A 77 -6.44 -1.02 8.70
CA LYS A 77 -5.29 -0.56 9.49
C LYS A 77 -4.35 0.35 8.73
N LEU A 78 -4.60 0.59 7.44
CA LEU A 78 -3.71 1.37 6.58
C LEU A 78 -3.39 2.75 7.16
N ASP A 79 -4.42 3.53 7.54
CA ASP A 79 -4.25 4.92 7.99
C ASP A 79 -3.34 5.01 9.22
N ALA A 80 -3.41 4.01 10.10
CA ALA A 80 -2.58 3.96 11.29
C ALA A 80 -1.10 3.65 10.96
N LEU A 81 -0.81 3.06 9.80
CA LEU A 81 0.52 2.62 9.37
C LEU A 81 1.17 3.59 8.36
N ILE A 82 0.38 4.46 7.74
CA ILE A 82 0.88 5.54 6.88
C ILE A 82 1.76 6.47 7.70
N MET A 83 2.87 6.87 7.09
CA MET A 83 3.74 7.91 7.57
C MET A 83 3.58 9.11 6.63
N PRO A 84 3.00 10.23 7.11
CA PRO A 84 2.93 11.45 6.32
C PRO A 84 4.33 12.08 6.20
N GLY A 85 4.53 12.87 5.14
CA GLY A 85 5.79 13.55 4.86
C GLY A 85 6.04 13.65 3.36
N GLU A 86 6.50 14.81 2.90
CA GLU A 86 6.80 15.02 1.48
C GLU A 86 8.02 14.19 1.03
N ASP A 87 8.88 13.81 1.95
CA ASP A 87 10.10 13.02 1.77
C ASP A 87 9.86 11.49 1.90
N VAL A 88 8.62 11.07 2.17
CA VAL A 88 8.28 9.68 2.45
C VAL A 88 7.44 9.08 1.32
N LEU A 89 7.83 7.91 0.81
CA LEU A 89 6.98 7.07 -0.02
C LEU A 89 6.42 5.90 0.77
N ASN A 90 5.10 5.83 0.89
CA ASN A 90 4.41 4.71 1.55
C ASN A 90 4.14 3.57 0.55
N VAL A 91 4.70 2.39 0.78
CA VAL A 91 4.54 1.24 -0.12
C VAL A 91 3.82 0.10 0.56
N PHE A 92 2.72 -0.35 -0.04
CA PHE A 92 1.90 -1.44 0.48
C PHE A 92 1.35 -2.33 -0.64
N ASP A 93 1.00 -3.56 -0.29
CA ASP A 93 0.42 -4.51 -1.23
C ASP A 93 -1.06 -4.21 -1.58
N ARG A 94 -1.61 -4.98 -2.52
CA ARG A 94 -3.01 -4.86 -3.00
C ARG A 94 -4.07 -5.18 -1.95
N GLY A 95 -3.71 -5.82 -0.83
CA GLY A 95 -4.60 -6.12 0.29
C GLY A 95 -5.09 -4.86 0.99
N TYR A 96 -4.32 -3.77 0.89
CA TYR A 96 -4.67 -2.46 1.44
C TYR A 96 -5.43 -1.56 0.45
N PHE A 97 -5.79 -2.06 -0.74
CA PHE A 97 -6.31 -1.25 -1.84
C PHE A 97 -7.75 -0.75 -1.60
N LYS A 98 -7.93 0.57 -1.47
CA LYS A 98 -9.23 1.24 -1.22
C LYS A 98 -9.29 2.64 -1.84
N PHE A 99 -10.14 2.84 -2.86
CA PHE A 99 -10.26 4.10 -3.61
C PHE A 99 -10.41 5.34 -2.74
N LYS A 100 -11.43 5.39 -1.87
CA LYS A 100 -11.69 6.54 -0.99
C LYS A 100 -10.50 6.97 -0.12
N LYS A 101 -9.62 6.03 0.25
CA LYS A 101 -8.40 6.35 1.01
C LYS A 101 -7.35 7.01 0.12
N PHE A 102 -7.24 6.57 -1.12
CA PHE A 102 -6.30 7.14 -2.09
C PHE A 102 -6.69 8.55 -2.49
N ASP A 103 -7.99 8.84 -2.61
CA ASP A 103 -8.49 10.19 -2.83
C ASP A 103 -8.04 11.10 -1.67
N ALA A 104 -8.34 10.71 -0.42
CA ALA A 104 -7.92 11.45 0.77
C ALA A 104 -6.39 11.63 0.87
N TYR A 105 -5.61 10.58 0.58
CA TYR A 105 -4.15 10.68 0.58
C TYR A 105 -3.62 11.62 -0.49
N SER A 106 -4.25 11.63 -1.68
CA SER A 106 -3.87 12.54 -2.77
C SER A 106 -4.17 13.99 -2.40
N GLU A 107 -5.33 14.26 -1.79
CA GLU A 107 -5.71 15.58 -1.26
C GLU A 107 -4.77 16.07 -0.16
N GLU A 108 -4.28 15.15 0.68
CA GLU A 108 -3.33 15.43 1.76
C GLU A 108 -1.85 15.46 1.28
N GLY A 109 -1.57 15.26 0.00
CA GLY A 109 -0.21 15.24 -0.54
C GLY A 109 0.63 14.03 -0.10
N ILE A 110 0.00 12.98 0.42
CA ILE A 110 0.66 11.75 0.87
C ILE A 110 1.07 10.92 -0.34
N LYS A 111 2.38 10.67 -0.48
CA LYS A 111 2.93 9.84 -1.57
C LYS A 111 2.82 8.36 -1.21
N PHE A 112 2.28 7.56 -2.14
CA PHE A 112 2.17 6.12 -1.97
C PHE A 112 2.36 5.34 -3.28
N ALA A 113 2.72 4.06 -3.14
CA ALA A 113 2.74 3.10 -4.23
C ALA A 113 2.09 1.78 -3.81
N THR A 114 1.22 1.26 -4.67
CA THR A 114 0.51 0.01 -4.43
C THR A 114 0.22 -0.72 -5.73
N ARG A 115 -0.05 -2.03 -5.64
CA ARG A 115 -0.43 -2.82 -6.82
C ARG A 115 -1.92 -2.66 -7.06
N LEU A 116 -2.31 -2.35 -8.30
CA LEU A 116 -3.71 -2.32 -8.71
C LEU A 116 -4.38 -3.70 -8.54
N LYS A 117 -5.66 -3.70 -8.16
CA LYS A 117 -6.50 -4.91 -8.23
C LYS A 117 -6.87 -5.18 -9.69
N THR A 118 -6.96 -6.44 -10.09
CA THR A 118 -7.25 -6.86 -11.48
C THR A 118 -8.55 -6.26 -12.04
N ASN A 119 -9.55 -6.02 -11.19
CA ASN A 119 -10.84 -5.47 -11.61
C ASN A 119 -10.90 -3.93 -11.57
N THR A 120 -9.77 -3.26 -11.34
CA THR A 120 -9.70 -1.80 -11.34
C THR A 120 -9.90 -1.27 -12.76
N LYS A 121 -10.86 -0.39 -12.96
CA LYS A 121 -11.00 0.38 -14.19
C LYS A 121 -10.02 1.56 -14.12
N VAL A 122 -9.26 1.73 -15.19
CA VAL A 122 -8.24 2.78 -15.32
C VAL A 122 -8.63 3.62 -16.53
N HIS A 123 -8.87 4.91 -16.29
CA HIS A 123 -9.12 5.90 -17.33
C HIS A 123 -7.89 6.80 -17.42
N VAL A 124 -7.22 6.77 -18.57
CA VAL A 124 -6.04 7.61 -18.81
C VAL A 124 -6.50 9.03 -19.10
N ILE A 125 -5.98 9.99 -18.34
CA ILE A 125 -6.21 11.42 -18.54
C ILE A 125 -5.09 11.97 -19.44
N GLU A 126 -3.85 11.64 -19.11
CA GLU A 126 -2.66 12.11 -19.83
C GLU A 126 -1.62 10.98 -19.90
N ASP A 127 -1.07 10.74 -21.09
CA ASP A 127 0.10 9.87 -21.27
C ASP A 127 1.37 10.73 -21.16
N LEU A 128 2.29 10.29 -20.30
CA LEU A 128 3.57 10.95 -20.05
C LEU A 128 4.69 10.21 -20.79
N SER A 129 5.77 10.93 -21.12
CA SER A 129 6.91 10.32 -21.81
C SER A 129 7.60 9.27 -20.95
N VAL A 130 8.07 8.23 -21.62
CA VAL A 130 8.85 7.14 -21.04
C VAL A 130 10.15 7.04 -21.84
N GLU A 131 11.28 6.97 -21.16
CA GLU A 131 12.58 6.73 -21.82
C GLU A 131 12.57 5.35 -22.48
N ASP A 132 12.96 5.25 -23.76
CA ASP A 132 12.90 3.99 -24.54
C ASP A 132 13.69 2.83 -23.91
N ALA A 133 14.72 3.13 -23.12
CA ALA A 133 15.55 2.12 -22.43
C ALA A 133 15.05 1.77 -21.02
N SER A 134 13.93 2.34 -20.56
CA SER A 134 13.39 2.16 -19.22
C SER A 134 12.62 0.84 -19.08
N PRO A 135 12.65 0.17 -17.90
CA PRO A 135 11.75 -0.95 -17.61
C PRO A 135 10.29 -0.53 -17.42
N ILE A 136 10.01 0.78 -17.35
CA ILE A 136 8.65 1.32 -17.26
C ILE A 136 8.00 1.18 -18.63
N THR A 137 6.82 0.56 -18.70
CA THR A 137 6.08 0.37 -19.97
C THR A 137 5.04 1.45 -20.22
N LYS A 138 4.61 2.15 -19.17
CA LYS A 138 3.62 3.22 -19.25
C LYS A 138 3.79 4.17 -18.07
N HIS A 139 3.79 5.46 -18.35
CA HIS A 139 3.76 6.55 -17.37
C HIS A 139 2.58 7.44 -17.74
N ALA A 140 1.65 7.67 -16.83
CA ALA A 140 0.41 8.37 -17.15
C ALA A 140 -0.25 8.92 -15.90
N ILE A 141 -0.97 10.02 -16.07
CA ILE A 141 -1.95 10.52 -15.10
C ILE A 141 -3.25 9.79 -15.38
N VAL A 142 -3.80 9.15 -14.35
CA VAL A 142 -4.97 8.26 -14.51
C VAL A 142 -6.00 8.53 -13.42
N LYS A 143 -7.27 8.35 -13.78
CA LYS A 143 -8.39 8.19 -12.84
C LYS A 143 -8.67 6.70 -12.68
N ILE A 144 -8.82 6.23 -11.45
CA ILE A 144 -9.06 4.81 -11.14
C ILE A 144 -10.38 4.63 -10.39
N GLY A 145 -11.09 3.54 -10.66
CA GLY A 145 -12.37 3.24 -10.01
C GLY A 145 -12.86 1.82 -10.25
N ASP A 146 -14.06 1.51 -9.77
CA ASP A 146 -14.82 0.30 -10.12
C ASP A 146 -16.19 0.67 -10.72
N ILE A 147 -16.96 -0.34 -11.14
CA ILE A 147 -18.27 -0.14 -11.80
C ILE A 147 -19.24 0.68 -10.93
N LEU A 148 -19.12 0.63 -9.59
CA LEU A 148 -20.01 1.35 -8.67
C LEU A 148 -19.58 2.80 -8.44
N HIS A 149 -18.38 3.19 -8.87
CA HIS A 149 -17.81 4.53 -8.69
C HIS A 149 -17.57 5.25 -10.03
N LEU A 150 -18.15 4.73 -11.12
CA LEU A 150 -18.15 5.37 -12.44
C LEU A 150 -19.19 6.50 -12.56
N ASP A 151 -20.20 6.57 -11.69
CA ASP A 151 -21.24 7.62 -11.77
C ASP A 151 -20.76 8.97 -11.18
N ASP A 152 -19.72 8.97 -10.35
CA ASP A 152 -19.06 10.18 -9.82
C ASP A 152 -18.01 10.75 -10.80
N LEU A 153 -17.97 10.25 -12.05
CA LEU A 153 -17.02 10.68 -13.09
C LEU A 153 -17.29 12.07 -13.67
N THR A 154 -18.30 12.80 -13.20
CA THR A 154 -18.61 14.17 -13.66
C THR A 154 -17.81 15.27 -12.96
N TYR A 155 -16.93 14.93 -12.01
CA TYR A 155 -16.10 15.91 -11.32
C TYR A 155 -14.72 16.10 -12.00
N ASP A 156 -14.45 17.36 -12.36
CA ASP A 156 -13.17 17.84 -12.91
C ASP A 156 -12.02 17.62 -11.91
N PRO A 157 -10.88 17.07 -12.33
CA PRO A 157 -9.70 16.96 -11.47
C PRO A 157 -9.11 18.36 -11.24
N ILE A 158 -8.95 18.73 -9.96
CA ILE A 158 -8.07 19.83 -9.57
C ILE A 158 -6.64 19.31 -9.70
N ILE A 159 -5.84 20.03 -10.49
CA ILE A 159 -4.42 19.81 -10.77
C ILE A 159 -3.59 19.98 -9.50
#